data_AF-A0A936QFX0-F1
#
_entry.id   AF-A0A936QFX0-F1
#
_cell.length_a   1.000
_cell.length_b   1.000
_cell.length_c   1.000
_cell.angle_alpha   90.00
_cell.angle_beta   90.00
_cell.angle_gamma   90.00
#
_symmetry.space_group_name_H-M   'P 1'
#
loop_
_entity.id
_entity.type
_entity.pdbx_description
1 polymer ?
#
loop_
_entity_poly.entity_id
_entity_poly.type
_entity_poly.pdbx_seq_one_letter_code
_entity_poly.pdbx_strand_id
1 'polypeptide(L)'
;MFALPLSVLGEETMVSVSLGLTRLADVESEGGAAVLEAAFQALRAVKSQQRGQLGWYTPEMSRRTHERVTLLAGLRQALRSTGLFVVYQPQVALDDGRLIGLEALVRWRTEAGDFIGPDRFVPVAEQSGLICELGCFVLREALTVLTTLRESGLDAVRMAVNVSAVQFRDPDFLSELGDIIRSVGADSSKLELEITESVAMEDAAYVRASLDTIRQHGIQLAIDDFGTGYSSLAQLKQLSVDRLKIDRAFCQRSGRGGVRGQHRWGHRSAGPQARGRSDRRGRGNPRTGRLAATNGLPGSAGLSVWSPNALAGSARLDSSASGRASAVIRTTGIDALAHL
;
A
#
# COMPACT_ATOMS: atom_id res chain seq x y z
N MET A 1 7.72 -16.79 34.93
CA MET A 1 6.41 -17.24 34.39
C MET A 1 5.87 -18.29 35.35
N PHE A 2 4.59 -18.25 35.72
CA PHE A 2 4.03 -19.26 36.62
C PHE A 2 3.98 -20.60 35.89
N ALA A 3 4.61 -21.62 36.48
CA ALA A 3 4.68 -22.96 35.90
C ALA A 3 3.37 -23.74 36.07
N LEU A 4 2.50 -23.31 36.99
CA LEU A 4 1.24 -23.95 37.32
C LEU A 4 0.13 -22.88 37.38
N PRO A 5 -1.12 -23.25 37.05
CA PRO A 5 -2.26 -22.36 37.17
C PRO A 5 -2.49 -21.94 38.62
N LEU A 6 -3.02 -20.74 38.81
CA LEU A 6 -3.42 -20.22 40.11
C LEU A 6 -4.92 -20.44 40.28
N SER A 7 -5.35 -20.89 41.47
CA SER A 7 -6.77 -20.96 41.81
C SER A 7 -7.29 -19.55 42.12
N VAL A 8 -8.20 -19.06 41.29
CA VAL A 8 -8.84 -17.75 41.43
C VAL A 8 -10.35 -17.99 41.46
N LEU A 9 -11.00 -17.70 42.59
CA LEU A 9 -12.44 -17.93 42.78
C LEU A 9 -12.91 -19.38 42.51
N GLY A 10 -12.03 -20.37 42.73
CA GLY A 10 -12.34 -21.79 42.48
C GLY A 10 -12.04 -22.28 41.06
N GLU A 11 -11.61 -21.38 40.16
CA GLU A 11 -11.22 -21.71 38.79
C GLU A 11 -9.69 -21.72 38.65
N GLU A 12 -9.16 -22.69 37.90
CA GLU A 12 -7.73 -22.74 37.58
C GLU A 12 -7.39 -21.80 36.43
N THR A 13 -6.65 -20.73 36.72
CA THR A 13 -6.29 -19.71 35.74
C THR A 13 -4.78 -19.65 35.51
N MET A 14 -4.36 -19.78 34.26
CA MET A 14 -2.97 -19.53 33.86
C MET A 14 -2.67 -18.04 33.88
N VAL A 15 -1.75 -17.61 34.73
CA VAL A 15 -1.33 -16.21 34.83
C VAL A 15 0.03 -16.02 34.17
N SER A 16 0.14 -15.00 33.32
CA SER A 16 1.41 -14.55 32.75
C SER A 16 1.79 -13.20 33.35
N VAL A 17 3.10 -12.97 33.51
CA VAL A 17 3.65 -11.73 34.06
C VAL A 17 4.59 -11.12 33.02
N SER A 18 4.39 -9.84 32.73
CA SER A 18 5.32 -9.06 31.93
C SER A 18 6.12 -8.11 32.82
N LEU A 19 7.43 -8.01 32.58
CA LEU A 19 8.36 -7.20 33.37
C LEU A 19 9.10 -6.20 32.47
N GLY A 20 9.15 -4.94 32.89
CA GLY A 20 10.00 -3.92 32.28
C GLY A 20 11.15 -3.59 33.22
N LEU A 21 12.37 -3.70 32.72
CA LEU A 21 13.59 -3.41 33.47
C LEU A 21 14.31 -2.21 32.87
N THR A 22 15.00 -1.44 33.70
CA THR A 22 15.92 -0.39 33.24
C THR A 22 17.17 -0.40 34.11
N ARG A 23 18.30 0.02 33.54
CA ARG A 23 19.52 0.30 34.32
C ARG A 23 19.58 1.79 34.57
N LEU A 24 20.02 2.17 35.77
CA LEU A 24 20.18 3.58 36.12
C LEU A 24 21.13 4.31 35.14
N ALA A 25 22.18 3.64 34.65
CA ALA A 25 23.13 4.19 33.70
C ALA A 25 22.57 4.45 32.29
N ASP A 26 21.44 3.81 31.93
CA ASP A 26 20.83 3.96 30.59
C ASP A 26 19.87 5.17 30.54
N VAL A 27 19.62 5.83 31.67
CA VAL A 27 18.69 6.96 31.79
C VAL A 27 19.50 8.25 31.98
N GLU A 28 19.40 9.18 31.03
CA GLU A 28 20.16 10.45 31.03
C GLU A 28 19.66 11.49 32.07
N SER A 29 18.85 11.06 33.05
CA SER A 29 18.23 11.92 34.05
C SER A 29 18.50 11.39 35.46
N GLU A 30 18.82 12.31 36.37
CA GLU A 30 19.08 12.01 37.79
C GLU A 30 17.79 11.80 38.61
N GLY A 31 16.61 11.98 38.00
CA GLY A 31 15.31 11.87 38.67
C GLY A 31 14.73 10.46 38.68
N GLY A 32 14.27 9.99 39.85
CA GLY A 32 13.62 8.68 39.98
C GLY A 32 12.37 8.50 39.11
N ALA A 33 11.69 9.59 38.75
CA ALA A 33 10.55 9.55 37.83
C ALA A 33 10.96 9.11 36.41
N ALA A 34 12.09 9.60 35.90
CA ALA A 34 12.58 9.22 34.57
C ALA A 34 12.99 7.74 34.50
N VAL A 35 13.57 7.22 35.59
CA VAL A 35 13.90 5.79 35.73
C VAL A 35 12.63 4.94 35.71
N LEU A 36 11.59 5.34 36.44
CA LEU A 36 10.30 4.64 36.42
C LEU A 36 9.66 4.69 35.03
N GLU A 37 9.70 5.83 34.35
CA GLU A 37 9.19 5.97 32.99
C GLU A 37 9.91 5.04 32.01
N ALA A 38 11.25 4.96 32.09
CA ALA A 38 12.05 4.05 31.29
C ALA A 38 11.65 2.58 31.51
N ALA A 39 11.45 2.15 32.77
CA ALA A 39 10.96 0.82 33.08
C ALA A 39 9.53 0.58 32.53
N PHE A 40 8.65 1.58 32.60
CA PHE A 40 7.32 1.51 32.01
C PHE A 40 7.33 1.41 30.48
N GLN A 41 8.22 2.13 29.81
CA GLN A 41 8.39 2.02 28.35
C GLN A 41 8.83 0.60 27.96
N ALA A 42 9.79 0.01 28.67
CA ALA A 42 10.19 -1.38 28.47
C ALA A 42 9.02 -2.35 28.68
N LEU A 43 8.23 -2.15 29.75
CA LEU A 43 7.05 -2.96 30.02
C LEU A 43 5.99 -2.84 28.91
N ARG A 44 5.76 -1.64 28.39
CA ARG A 44 4.83 -1.41 27.27
C ARG A 44 5.31 -2.12 26.00
N ALA A 45 6.60 -2.02 25.68
CA ALA A 45 7.19 -2.69 24.52
C ALA A 45 7.00 -4.22 24.60
N VAL A 46 7.24 -4.81 25.77
CA VAL A 46 6.94 -6.24 26.02
C VAL A 46 5.46 -6.54 25.80
N LYS A 47 4.57 -5.74 26.39
CA LYS A 47 3.12 -5.97 26.28
C LYS A 47 2.61 -5.88 24.84
N SER A 48 3.22 -5.06 23.98
CA SER A 48 2.84 -4.91 22.58
C SER A 48 3.42 -5.99 21.65
N GLN A 49 4.60 -6.52 21.96
CA GLN A 49 5.25 -7.56 21.14
C GLN A 49 4.84 -8.96 21.59
N GLN A 50 5.03 -9.28 22.87
CA GLN A 50 4.75 -10.60 23.42
C GLN A 50 4.55 -10.55 24.94
N ARG A 51 3.31 -10.81 25.37
CA ARG A 51 2.95 -10.87 26.80
C ARG A 51 3.63 -12.05 27.50
N GLY A 52 3.86 -11.92 28.80
CA GLY A 52 4.49 -12.96 29.63
C GLY A 52 6.01 -12.98 29.61
N GLN A 53 6.67 -11.99 29.01
CA GLN A 53 8.13 -11.88 28.93
C GLN A 53 8.71 -10.72 29.76
N LEU A 54 10.03 -10.65 29.78
CA LEU A 54 10.80 -9.57 30.38
C LEU A 54 11.53 -8.79 29.28
N GLY A 55 11.51 -7.46 29.39
CA GLY A 55 12.17 -6.57 28.44
C GLY A 55 12.99 -5.51 29.15
N TRP A 56 14.12 -5.17 28.54
CA TRP A 56 15.01 -4.12 29.00
C TRP A 56 14.73 -2.83 28.24
N TYR A 57 14.71 -1.73 28.97
CA TYR A 57 14.75 -0.40 28.41
C TYR A 57 16.03 -0.21 27.60
N THR A 58 15.91 0.50 26.50
CA THR A 58 17.03 1.05 25.77
C THR A 58 16.74 2.54 25.49
N PRO A 59 17.75 3.41 25.45
CA PRO A 59 17.56 4.83 25.11
C PRO A 59 16.78 5.04 23.79
N GLU A 60 16.95 4.11 22.86
CA GLU A 60 16.21 4.06 21.59
C GLU A 60 14.69 3.97 21.77
N MET A 61 14.19 3.32 22.84
CA MET A 61 12.74 3.28 23.14
C MET A 61 12.19 4.68 23.47
N SER A 62 12.93 5.46 24.27
CA SER A 62 12.57 6.84 24.59
C SER A 62 12.62 7.70 23.34
N ARG A 63 13.66 7.56 22.51
CA ARG A 63 13.80 8.31 21.25
C ARG A 63 12.63 8.03 20.31
N ARG A 64 12.28 6.76 20.10
CA ARG A 64 11.12 6.36 19.26
C ARG A 64 9.80 6.90 19.80
N THR A 65 9.64 6.90 21.13
CA THR A 65 8.44 7.46 21.77
C THR A 65 8.33 8.96 21.51
N HIS A 66 9.41 9.71 21.72
CA HIS A 66 9.46 11.14 21.44
C HIS A 66 9.22 11.44 19.95
N GLU A 67 9.91 10.74 19.06
CA GLU A 67 9.74 10.88 17.60
C GLU A 67 8.29 10.66 17.19
N ARG A 68 7.63 9.65 17.76
CA ARG A 68 6.23 9.36 17.48
C ARG A 68 5.29 10.46 17.98
N VAL A 69 5.53 11.02 19.16
CA VAL A 69 4.75 12.14 19.69
C VAL A 69 4.91 13.36 18.78
N THR A 70 6.15 13.66 18.36
CA THR A 70 6.44 14.76 17.43
C THR A 70 5.77 14.53 16.07
N LEU A 71 5.86 13.32 15.51
CA LEU A 71 5.18 12.96 14.25
C LEU A 71 3.66 13.07 14.38
N LEU A 72 3.08 12.63 15.49
CA LEU A 72 1.63 12.74 15.72
C LEU A 72 1.17 14.19 15.78
N ALA A 73 1.88 15.03 16.53
CA ALA A 73 1.58 16.46 16.64
C ALA A 73 1.70 17.14 15.26
N GLY A 74 2.78 16.87 14.53
CA GLY A 74 3.01 17.39 13.20
C GLY A 74 1.95 16.93 12.19
N LEU A 75 1.54 15.66 12.23
CA LEU A 75 0.53 15.13 11.31
C LEU A 75 -0.84 15.79 11.55
N ARG A 76 -1.23 15.99 12.80
CA ARG A 76 -2.46 16.72 13.15
C ARG A 76 -2.45 18.15 12.63
N GLN A 77 -1.30 18.82 12.68
CA GLN A 77 -1.15 20.15 12.13
C GLN A 77 -1.24 20.12 10.60
N ALA A 78 -0.55 19.18 9.96
CA ALA A 78 -0.52 19.05 8.51
C ALA A 78 -1.88 18.69 7.90
N LEU A 79 -2.74 17.96 8.60
CA LEU A 79 -4.13 17.70 8.20
C LEU A 79 -5.01 18.96 8.21
N ARG A 80 -4.65 19.97 9.02
CA ARG A 80 -5.36 21.26 9.11
C ARG A 80 -4.72 22.36 8.26
N SER A 81 -3.54 22.12 7.69
CA SER A 81 -2.74 23.10 6.96
C SER A 81 -2.22 22.54 5.63
N THR A 82 -1.23 23.18 5.00
CA THR A 82 -0.72 22.82 3.66
C THR A 82 0.47 21.84 3.68
N GLY A 83 0.65 21.05 4.74
CA GLY A 83 1.79 20.14 4.87
C GLY A 83 1.64 18.82 4.10
N LEU A 84 0.41 18.38 3.86
CA LEU A 84 0.09 17.16 3.12
C LEU A 84 -0.22 17.47 1.67
N PHE A 85 0.25 16.60 0.77
CA PHE A 85 -0.06 16.67 -0.66
C PHE A 85 -0.04 15.27 -1.27
N VAL A 86 -0.65 15.12 -2.44
CA VAL A 86 -0.73 13.84 -3.16
C VAL A 86 0.11 13.92 -4.42
N VAL A 87 0.95 12.91 -4.63
CA VAL A 87 1.65 12.69 -5.91
C VAL A 87 1.05 11.49 -6.63
N TYR A 88 1.18 11.47 -7.96
CA TYR A 88 0.52 10.46 -8.80
C TYR A 88 1.55 9.63 -9.55
N GLN A 89 1.56 8.32 -9.29
CA GLN A 89 2.44 7.37 -9.97
C GLN A 89 1.73 6.71 -11.16
N PRO A 90 2.23 6.82 -12.40
CA PRO A 90 1.66 6.16 -13.56
C PRO A 90 1.70 4.65 -13.48
N GLN A 91 0.63 4.07 -13.99
CA GLN A 91 0.51 2.65 -14.27
C GLN A 91 0.31 2.49 -15.78
N VAL A 92 1.17 1.71 -16.43
CA VAL A 92 1.17 1.53 -17.89
C VAL A 92 0.89 0.08 -18.27
N ALA A 93 0.22 -0.14 -19.40
CA ALA A 93 0.09 -1.48 -19.97
C ALA A 93 1.45 -1.94 -20.51
N LEU A 94 1.81 -3.19 -20.24
CA LEU A 94 3.11 -3.74 -20.66
C LEU A 94 3.20 -3.98 -22.17
N ASP A 95 2.06 -4.20 -22.82
CA ASP A 95 2.02 -4.59 -24.23
C ASP A 95 2.33 -3.42 -25.17
N ASP A 96 1.79 -2.23 -24.85
CA ASP A 96 1.86 -1.05 -25.72
C ASP A 96 2.36 0.23 -25.00
N GLY A 97 2.65 0.15 -23.69
CA GLY A 97 3.14 1.28 -22.89
C GLY A 97 2.08 2.35 -22.61
N ARG A 98 0.80 2.12 -22.96
CA ARG A 98 -0.24 3.13 -22.75
C ARG A 98 -0.51 3.36 -21.27
N LEU A 99 -0.83 4.60 -20.90
CA LEU A 99 -1.30 4.93 -19.56
C LEU A 99 -2.65 4.26 -19.30
N ILE A 100 -2.73 3.46 -18.24
CA ILE A 100 -3.96 2.74 -17.82
C ILE A 100 -4.48 3.18 -16.46
N GLY A 101 -3.67 3.89 -15.68
CA GLY A 101 -4.05 4.34 -14.36
C GLY A 101 -3.00 5.24 -13.71
N LEU A 102 -3.38 5.85 -12.61
CA LEU A 102 -2.52 6.56 -11.68
C LEU A 102 -2.74 5.99 -10.28
N GLU A 103 -1.69 5.92 -9.49
CA GLU A 103 -1.76 5.62 -8.06
C GLU A 103 -1.52 6.90 -7.26
N ALA A 104 -2.50 7.26 -6.42
CA ALA A 104 -2.42 8.41 -5.53
C ALA A 104 -1.60 8.04 -4.30
N LEU A 105 -0.49 8.77 -4.09
CA LEU A 105 0.45 8.51 -3.02
C LEU A 105 0.62 9.78 -2.18
N VAL A 106 0.21 9.69 -0.92
CA VAL A 106 0.34 10.82 0.01
C VAL A 106 1.80 11.09 0.35
N ARG A 107 2.14 12.37 0.45
CA ARG A 107 3.43 12.88 0.86
C ARG A 107 3.24 13.93 1.93
N TRP A 108 4.19 13.99 2.85
CA TRP A 108 4.19 14.96 3.92
C TRP A 108 5.49 15.76 3.91
N ARG A 109 5.34 17.09 3.89
CA ARG A 109 6.41 18.05 4.10
C ARG A 109 6.19 18.81 5.40
N THR A 110 7.23 18.93 6.21
CA THR A 110 7.19 19.76 7.42
C THR A 110 7.23 21.24 7.06
N GLU A 111 6.90 22.12 8.00
CA GLU A 111 7.04 23.58 7.82
C GLU A 111 8.49 24.00 7.59
N ALA A 112 9.45 23.25 8.14
CA ALA A 112 10.88 23.46 7.89
C ALA A 112 11.31 23.03 6.47
N GLY A 113 10.44 22.36 5.71
CA GLY A 113 10.70 21.90 4.34
C GLY A 113 11.19 20.45 4.23
N ASP A 114 11.32 19.74 5.35
CA ASP A 114 11.77 18.34 5.39
C ASP A 114 10.68 17.39 4.90
N PHE A 115 11.08 16.37 4.14
CA PHE A 115 10.17 15.32 3.72
C PHE A 115 10.09 14.19 4.74
N ILE A 116 8.86 13.81 5.09
CA ILE A 116 8.57 12.66 5.93
C ILE A 116 7.92 11.58 5.05
N GLY A 117 8.59 10.45 4.94
CA GLY A 117 8.12 9.31 4.15
C GLY A 117 6.85 8.65 4.74
N PRO A 118 5.97 8.08 3.89
CA PRO A 118 4.75 7.42 4.33
C PRO A 118 5.00 6.24 5.29
N ASP A 119 6.12 5.54 5.11
CA ASP A 119 6.60 4.49 6.01
C ASP A 119 6.78 4.96 7.46
N ARG A 120 7.01 6.26 7.67
CA ARG A 120 7.16 6.84 9.02
C ARG A 120 5.85 7.33 9.61
N PHE A 121 4.99 8.00 8.83
CA PHE A 121 3.81 8.67 9.37
C PHE A 121 2.52 7.87 9.25
N VAL A 122 2.38 6.98 8.25
CA VAL A 122 1.17 6.15 8.10
C VAL A 122 0.96 5.23 9.31
N PRO A 123 1.98 4.54 9.87
CA PRO A 123 1.80 3.75 11.08
C PRO A 123 1.38 4.58 12.30
N VAL A 124 1.81 5.85 12.37
CA VAL A 124 1.41 6.78 13.43
C VAL A 124 -0.06 7.20 13.23
N ALA A 125 -0.47 7.45 11.98
CA ALA A 125 -1.85 7.77 11.63
C ALA A 125 -2.79 6.60 11.99
N GLU A 126 -2.42 5.37 11.62
CA GLU A 126 -3.21 4.16 11.90
C GLU A 126 -3.42 3.96 13.40
N GLN A 127 -2.33 4.04 14.18
CA GLN A 127 -2.40 3.77 15.61
C GLN A 127 -3.04 4.92 16.41
N SER A 128 -3.24 6.09 15.80
CA SER A 128 -3.90 7.24 16.43
C SER A 128 -5.33 7.49 15.93
N GLY A 129 -5.79 6.74 14.91
CA GLY A 129 -7.07 6.96 14.25
C GLY A 129 -7.05 8.08 13.19
N LEU A 130 -5.99 8.88 13.10
CA LEU A 130 -5.87 9.96 12.09
C LEU A 130 -5.81 9.43 10.65
N ILE A 131 -5.64 8.13 10.47
CA ILE A 131 -5.65 7.51 9.15
C ILE A 131 -7.00 7.66 8.42
N CYS A 132 -8.12 7.77 9.16
CA CYS A 132 -9.43 8.03 8.54
C CYS A 132 -9.46 9.45 7.94
N GLU A 133 -9.08 10.47 8.73
CA GLU A 133 -8.99 11.86 8.24
C GLU A 133 -8.01 11.99 7.07
N LEU A 134 -6.84 11.36 7.18
CA LEU A 134 -5.83 11.33 6.12
C LEU A 134 -6.35 10.67 4.84
N GLY A 135 -7.06 9.56 4.98
CA GLY A 135 -7.68 8.86 3.87
C GLY A 135 -8.73 9.69 3.14
N CYS A 136 -9.58 10.38 3.89
CA CYS A 136 -10.58 11.30 3.33
C CYS A 136 -9.93 12.47 2.58
N PHE A 137 -8.82 13.00 3.09
CA PHE A 137 -8.00 13.97 2.35
C PHE A 137 -7.48 13.39 1.02
N VAL A 138 -6.85 12.22 1.05
CA VAL A 138 -6.29 11.59 -0.17
C VAL A 138 -7.39 11.27 -1.18
N LEU A 139 -8.53 10.74 -0.74
CA LEU A 139 -9.66 10.42 -1.61
C LEU A 139 -10.23 11.65 -2.31
N ARG A 140 -10.40 12.78 -1.58
CA ARG A 140 -10.88 14.03 -2.18
C ARG A 140 -9.92 14.54 -3.25
N GLU A 141 -8.63 14.60 -2.96
CA GLU A 141 -7.60 15.03 -3.92
C GLU A 141 -7.57 14.12 -5.16
N ALA A 142 -7.54 12.80 -4.93
CA ALA A 142 -7.48 11.80 -5.99
C ALA A 142 -8.72 11.84 -6.90
N LEU A 143 -9.92 11.97 -6.32
CA LEU A 143 -11.17 12.05 -7.09
C LEU A 143 -11.33 13.39 -7.83
N THR A 144 -10.80 14.48 -7.27
CA THR A 144 -10.75 15.77 -7.94
C THR A 144 -9.88 15.68 -9.19
N VAL A 145 -8.66 15.15 -9.05
CA VAL A 145 -7.76 14.93 -10.20
C VAL A 145 -8.35 13.95 -11.21
N LEU A 146 -9.02 12.88 -10.76
CA LEU A 146 -9.70 11.94 -11.64
C LEU A 146 -10.76 12.65 -12.52
N THR A 147 -11.49 13.60 -11.95
CA THR A 147 -12.50 14.39 -12.68
C THR A 147 -11.84 15.30 -13.70
N THR A 148 -10.75 15.98 -13.33
CA THR A 148 -9.96 16.82 -14.27
C THR A 148 -9.37 16.01 -15.44
N LEU A 149 -8.91 14.78 -15.17
CA LEU A 149 -8.42 13.89 -16.23
C LEU A 149 -9.51 13.54 -17.23
N ARG A 150 -10.72 13.26 -16.74
CA ARG A 150 -11.90 13.02 -17.58
C ARG A 150 -12.22 14.23 -18.46
N GLU A 151 -12.27 15.42 -17.86
CA GLU A 151 -12.50 16.68 -18.61
C GLU A 151 -11.42 16.95 -19.67
N SER A 152 -10.21 16.42 -19.45
CA SER A 152 -9.08 16.50 -20.39
C SER A 152 -9.08 15.38 -21.45
N GLY A 153 -10.12 14.54 -21.51
CA GLY A 153 -10.27 13.44 -22.48
C GLY A 153 -9.51 12.16 -22.11
N LEU A 154 -9.05 12.02 -20.87
CA LEU A 154 -8.34 10.83 -20.36
C LEU A 154 -9.28 9.87 -19.62
N ASP A 155 -10.51 9.71 -20.10
CA ASP A 155 -11.58 8.89 -19.48
C ASP A 155 -11.22 7.42 -19.26
N ALA A 156 -10.21 6.91 -19.98
CA ALA A 156 -9.74 5.53 -19.85
C ALA A 156 -8.84 5.32 -18.61
N VAL A 157 -8.31 6.39 -18.04
CA VAL A 157 -7.37 6.34 -16.90
C VAL A 157 -8.17 6.14 -15.61
N ARG A 158 -7.76 5.15 -14.81
CA ARG A 158 -8.28 4.94 -13.45
C ARG A 158 -7.41 5.62 -12.39
N MET A 159 -7.98 5.89 -11.24
CA MET A 159 -7.27 6.39 -10.06
C MET A 159 -7.29 5.34 -8.96
N ALA A 160 -6.12 4.89 -8.55
CA ALA A 160 -5.94 3.94 -7.46
C ALA A 160 -5.59 4.65 -6.15
N VAL A 161 -6.24 4.27 -5.06
CA VAL A 161 -6.04 4.84 -3.72
C VAL A 161 -5.85 3.73 -2.70
N ASN A 162 -4.78 3.81 -1.91
CA ASN A 162 -4.49 2.86 -0.84
C ASN A 162 -5.43 3.09 0.36
N VAL A 163 -5.96 2.01 0.91
CA VAL A 163 -6.87 2.01 2.07
C VAL A 163 -6.27 1.15 3.19
N SER A 164 -6.08 1.75 4.35
CA SER A 164 -5.57 1.02 5.53
C SER A 164 -6.61 0.05 6.11
N ALA A 165 -6.14 -0.93 6.88
CA ALA A 165 -7.00 -1.86 7.61
C ALA A 165 -7.94 -1.14 8.59
N VAL A 166 -7.44 -0.08 9.24
CA VAL A 166 -8.20 0.69 10.23
C VAL A 166 -9.35 1.43 9.55
N GLN A 167 -9.09 2.08 8.40
CA GLN A 167 -10.14 2.72 7.60
C GLN A 167 -11.16 1.71 7.08
N PHE A 168 -10.70 0.57 6.58
CA PHE A 168 -11.60 -0.42 6.00
C PHE A 168 -12.56 -1.03 7.03
N ARG A 169 -12.16 -1.07 8.31
CA ARG A 169 -13.00 -1.49 9.44
C ARG A 169 -13.92 -0.41 9.97
N ASP A 170 -13.70 0.84 9.59
CA ASP A 170 -14.52 1.95 10.02
C ASP A 170 -15.94 1.79 9.42
N PRO A 171 -16.99 1.63 10.25
CA PRO A 171 -18.35 1.47 9.75
C PRO A 171 -18.82 2.60 8.84
N ASP A 172 -18.26 3.80 9.02
CA ASP A 172 -18.68 5.00 8.29
C ASP A 172 -17.91 5.19 6.98
N PHE A 173 -16.80 4.46 6.75
CA PHE A 173 -15.91 4.64 5.60
C PHE A 173 -16.62 4.62 4.25
N LEU A 174 -17.49 3.63 4.01
CA LEU A 174 -18.19 3.51 2.73
C LEU A 174 -19.23 4.62 2.53
N SER A 175 -19.87 5.08 3.61
CA SER A 175 -20.78 6.22 3.55
C SER A 175 -20.02 7.49 3.21
N GLU A 176 -18.91 7.76 3.90
CA GLU A 176 -18.05 8.92 3.64
C GLU A 176 -17.49 8.91 2.22
N LEU A 177 -17.04 7.76 1.73
CA LEU A 177 -16.58 7.61 0.35
C LEU A 177 -17.69 7.94 -0.66
N GLY A 178 -18.90 7.45 -0.42
CA GLY A 178 -20.06 7.77 -1.26
C GLY A 178 -20.37 9.26 -1.30
N ASP A 179 -20.27 9.94 -0.16
CA ASP A 179 -20.46 11.40 -0.07
C ASP A 179 -19.34 12.18 -0.76
N ILE A 180 -18.08 11.74 -0.64
CA ILE A 180 -16.97 12.35 -1.36
C ILE A 180 -17.19 12.22 -2.88
N ILE A 181 -17.47 11.01 -3.38
CA ILE A 181 -17.72 10.77 -4.81
C ILE A 181 -18.85 11.67 -5.32
N ARG A 182 -19.96 11.75 -4.58
CA ARG A 182 -21.10 12.60 -4.93
C ARG A 182 -20.74 14.09 -4.94
N SER A 183 -19.97 14.55 -3.95
CA SER A 183 -19.57 15.96 -3.83
C SER A 183 -18.63 16.43 -4.94
N VAL A 184 -17.75 15.54 -5.41
CA VAL A 184 -16.78 15.84 -6.48
C VAL A 184 -17.38 15.60 -7.87
N GLY A 185 -18.40 14.74 -7.98
CA GLY A 185 -19.00 14.34 -9.25
C GLY A 185 -18.13 13.35 -10.04
N ALA A 186 -17.27 12.60 -9.33
CA ALA A 186 -16.36 11.65 -9.95
C ALA A 186 -17.08 10.39 -10.45
N ASP A 187 -16.57 9.81 -11.55
CA ASP A 187 -17.01 8.49 -12.03
C ASP A 187 -16.38 7.40 -11.15
N SER A 188 -17.18 6.81 -10.27
CA SER A 188 -16.76 5.76 -9.35
C SER A 188 -16.21 4.51 -10.06
N SER A 189 -16.61 4.25 -11.32
CA SER A 189 -16.08 3.13 -12.11
C SER A 189 -14.61 3.26 -12.48
N LYS A 190 -14.05 4.46 -12.29
CA LYS A 190 -12.65 4.79 -12.51
C LYS A 190 -11.87 4.91 -11.19
N LEU A 191 -12.51 4.73 -10.04
CA LEU A 191 -11.83 4.61 -8.76
C LEU A 191 -11.47 3.15 -8.51
N GLU A 192 -10.25 2.91 -8.08
CA GLU A 192 -9.74 1.62 -7.61
C GLU A 192 -9.26 1.77 -6.16
N LEU A 193 -9.81 0.97 -5.25
CA LEU A 193 -9.34 0.90 -3.87
C LEU A 193 -8.34 -0.23 -3.75
N GLU A 194 -7.18 0.08 -3.18
CA GLU A 194 -6.12 -0.90 -2.93
C GLU A 194 -6.10 -1.26 -1.44
N ILE A 195 -6.28 -2.55 -1.14
CA ILE A 195 -6.20 -3.08 0.21
C ILE A 195 -5.07 -4.11 0.30
N THR A 196 -4.43 -4.23 1.45
CA THR A 196 -3.38 -5.24 1.62
C THR A 196 -3.97 -6.65 1.69
N GLU A 197 -3.14 -7.66 1.41
CA GLU A 197 -3.49 -9.07 1.58
C GLU A 197 -4.03 -9.37 3.00
N SER A 198 -3.47 -8.74 4.03
CA SER A 198 -3.91 -8.94 5.41
C SER A 198 -5.35 -8.50 5.63
N VAL A 199 -5.73 -7.34 5.08
CA VAL A 199 -7.11 -6.80 5.16
C VAL A 199 -8.09 -7.71 4.43
N ALA A 200 -7.69 -8.19 3.25
CA ALA A 200 -8.50 -9.10 2.45
C ALA A 200 -8.79 -10.43 3.19
N MET A 201 -7.90 -10.86 4.09
CA MET A 201 -8.00 -12.12 4.85
C MET A 201 -8.62 -11.97 6.25
N GLU A 202 -9.11 -10.78 6.62
CA GLU A 202 -9.84 -10.60 7.87
C GLU A 202 -11.22 -11.27 7.83
N ASP A 203 -12.05 -11.07 8.85
CA ASP A 203 -13.36 -11.72 8.98
C ASP A 203 -14.14 -11.71 7.65
N ALA A 204 -14.25 -12.91 7.07
CA ALA A 204 -14.75 -13.11 5.72
C ALA A 204 -16.21 -12.65 5.56
N ALA A 205 -16.98 -12.54 6.64
CA ALA A 205 -18.36 -12.05 6.56
C ALA A 205 -18.39 -10.52 6.43
N TYR A 206 -17.63 -9.80 7.28
CA TYR A 206 -17.56 -8.34 7.26
C TYR A 206 -16.92 -7.84 5.96
N VAL A 207 -15.75 -8.39 5.61
CA VAL A 207 -15.02 -7.99 4.40
C VAL A 207 -15.91 -8.19 3.18
N ARG A 208 -16.57 -9.35 3.04
CA ARG A 208 -17.44 -9.62 1.89
C ARG A 208 -18.60 -8.62 1.77
N ALA A 209 -19.24 -8.25 2.88
CA ALA A 209 -20.31 -7.25 2.85
C ALA A 209 -19.80 -5.89 2.36
N SER A 210 -18.65 -5.44 2.88
CA SER A 210 -18.02 -4.19 2.43
C SER A 210 -17.62 -4.25 0.94
N LEU A 211 -17.09 -5.38 0.48
CA LEU A 211 -16.74 -5.58 -0.93
C LEU A 211 -17.98 -5.55 -1.84
N ASP A 212 -19.08 -6.17 -1.43
CA ASP A 212 -20.33 -6.13 -2.19
C ASP A 212 -20.87 -4.69 -2.32
N THR A 213 -20.80 -3.90 -1.23
CA THR A 213 -21.17 -2.47 -1.27
C THR A 213 -20.26 -1.66 -2.19
N ILE A 214 -18.94 -1.83 -2.12
CA ILE A 214 -17.96 -1.16 -3.01
C ILE A 214 -18.34 -1.43 -4.48
N ARG A 215 -18.68 -2.67 -4.81
CA ARG A 215 -19.05 -3.08 -6.18
C ARG A 215 -20.41 -2.55 -6.62
N GLN A 216 -21.39 -2.45 -5.71
CA GLN A 216 -22.67 -1.80 -6.00
C GLN A 216 -22.48 -0.31 -6.35
N HIS A 217 -21.46 0.33 -5.79
CA HIS A 217 -21.05 1.68 -6.18
C HIS A 217 -20.20 1.74 -7.46
N GLY A 218 -19.93 0.60 -8.10
CA GLY A 218 -19.13 0.50 -9.32
C GLY A 218 -17.63 0.65 -9.11
N ILE A 219 -17.17 0.73 -7.85
CA ILE A 219 -15.77 0.96 -7.50
C ILE A 219 -14.98 -0.34 -7.70
N GLN A 220 -13.77 -0.23 -8.24
CA GLN A 220 -12.87 -1.36 -8.46
C GLN A 220 -12.08 -1.68 -7.18
N LEU A 221 -11.73 -2.94 -7.00
CA LEU A 221 -10.90 -3.37 -5.88
C LEU A 221 -9.63 -4.10 -6.37
N ALA A 222 -8.50 -3.69 -5.81
CA ALA A 222 -7.22 -4.35 -5.99
C ALA A 222 -6.65 -4.82 -4.65
N ILE A 223 -5.96 -5.96 -4.68
CA ILE A 223 -5.15 -6.44 -3.56
C ILE A 223 -3.69 -6.03 -3.79
N ASP A 224 -3.12 -5.34 -2.82
CA ASP A 224 -1.74 -4.86 -2.82
C ASP A 224 -0.79 -5.75 -2.02
N ASP A 225 0.50 -5.65 -2.35
CA ASP A 225 1.63 -6.37 -1.74
C ASP A 225 1.44 -7.90 -1.65
N PHE A 226 0.78 -8.47 -2.68
CA PHE A 226 0.54 -9.90 -2.74
C PHE A 226 1.85 -10.70 -2.80
N GLY A 227 1.92 -11.76 -2.00
CA GLY A 227 3.07 -12.65 -1.91
C GLY A 227 4.02 -12.36 -0.75
N THR A 228 3.65 -11.42 0.12
CA THR A 228 4.32 -11.16 1.41
C THR A 228 3.71 -11.98 2.56
N GLY A 229 2.49 -12.51 2.39
CA GLY A 229 1.78 -13.37 3.34
C GLY A 229 1.65 -14.84 2.89
N TYR A 230 0.92 -15.63 3.69
CA TYR A 230 0.66 -17.06 3.47
C TYR A 230 -0.65 -17.34 2.71
N SER A 231 -1.31 -16.33 2.12
CA SER A 231 -2.65 -16.53 1.57
C SER A 231 -2.64 -17.42 0.33
N SER A 232 -3.57 -18.38 0.30
CA SER A 232 -3.77 -19.20 -0.88
C SER A 232 -4.52 -18.41 -1.95
N LEU A 233 -4.10 -18.55 -3.20
CA LEU A 233 -4.79 -17.96 -4.36
C LEU A 233 -6.28 -18.40 -4.43
N ALA A 234 -6.61 -19.54 -3.81
CA ALA A 234 -7.96 -20.07 -3.69
C ALA A 234 -8.86 -19.21 -2.77
N GLN A 235 -8.34 -18.69 -1.66
CA GLN A 235 -9.09 -17.79 -0.77
C GLN A 235 -9.31 -16.43 -1.43
N LEU A 236 -8.32 -15.90 -2.15
CA LEU A 236 -8.47 -14.64 -2.89
C LEU A 236 -9.49 -14.71 -4.03
N LYS A 237 -9.61 -15.87 -4.70
CA LYS A 237 -10.64 -16.08 -5.74
C LYS A 237 -12.06 -15.90 -5.20
N GLN A 238 -12.29 -16.12 -3.90
CA GLN A 238 -13.61 -15.95 -3.29
C GLN A 238 -13.96 -14.47 -3.05
N LEU A 239 -12.96 -13.60 -2.94
CA LEU A 239 -13.14 -12.17 -2.66
C LEU A 239 -13.52 -11.35 -3.90
N SER A 240 -13.64 -11.98 -5.07
CA SER A 240 -14.10 -11.34 -6.30
C SER A 240 -13.41 -10.01 -6.63
N VAL A 241 -12.09 -9.95 -6.42
CA VAL A 241 -11.26 -8.77 -6.66
C VAL A 241 -11.00 -8.56 -8.16
N ASP A 242 -10.83 -7.31 -8.58
CA ASP A 242 -10.60 -6.96 -9.99
C ASP A 242 -9.13 -7.07 -10.39
N ARG A 243 -8.21 -6.78 -9.44
CA ARG A 243 -6.76 -6.81 -9.67
C ARG A 243 -5.96 -7.35 -8.51
N LEU A 244 -4.77 -7.84 -8.85
CA LEU A 244 -3.76 -8.31 -7.91
C LEU A 244 -2.44 -7.62 -8.25
N LYS A 245 -1.90 -6.82 -7.33
CA LYS A 245 -0.60 -6.17 -7.46
C LYS A 245 0.47 -7.05 -6.82
N ILE A 246 1.48 -7.39 -7.61
CA ILE A 246 2.58 -8.25 -7.16
C ILE A 246 3.62 -7.38 -6.49
N ASP A 247 4.05 -7.78 -5.29
CA ASP A 247 5.07 -7.05 -4.55
C ASP A 247 6.41 -6.96 -5.33
N ARG A 248 7.10 -5.83 -5.13
CA ARG A 248 8.36 -5.50 -5.79
C ARG A 248 9.47 -6.52 -5.49
N ALA A 249 9.52 -7.09 -4.29
CA ALA A 249 10.56 -8.08 -3.93
C ALA A 249 10.50 -9.32 -4.84
N PHE A 250 9.30 -9.70 -5.28
CA PHE A 250 9.10 -10.80 -6.22
C PHE A 250 9.61 -10.44 -7.63
N CYS A 251 9.33 -9.22 -8.09
CA CYS A 251 9.83 -8.72 -9.37
C CYS A 251 11.37 -8.61 -9.41
N GLN A 252 11.99 -8.16 -8.32
CA GLN A 252 13.46 -8.06 -8.23
C GLN A 252 14.16 -9.42 -8.24
N ARG A 253 13.58 -10.43 -7.56
CA ARG A 253 14.15 -11.79 -7.51
C ARG A 253 14.11 -12.48 -8.88
N SER A 254 13.07 -12.20 -9.67
CA SER A 254 12.84 -12.79 -10.99
C SER A 254 13.82 -12.31 -12.08
N GLY A 255 14.52 -11.19 -11.84
CA GLY A 255 15.50 -10.61 -12.77
C GLY A 255 16.90 -11.24 -12.74
N ARG A 256 17.21 -12.09 -11.75
CA ARG A 256 18.52 -12.77 -11.61
C ARG A 256 18.35 -14.29 -11.49
N GLY A 257 18.01 -14.94 -12.60
CA GLY A 257 18.05 -16.39 -12.70
C GLY A 257 16.95 -16.92 -13.60
N GLY A 258 17.33 -17.38 -14.79
CA GLY A 258 16.45 -18.22 -15.59
C GLY A 258 16.05 -19.44 -14.76
N VAL A 259 14.78 -19.55 -14.42
CA VAL A 259 14.25 -20.70 -13.68
C VAL A 259 14.25 -21.91 -14.60
N ARG A 260 15.32 -22.71 -14.53
CA ARG A 260 15.23 -24.18 -14.71
C ARG A 260 15.01 -24.77 -13.32
N GLY A 261 13.75 -24.91 -12.94
CA GLY A 261 13.33 -25.59 -11.72
C GLY A 261 12.12 -26.45 -12.04
N GLN A 262 12.33 -27.76 -12.07
CA GLN A 262 11.35 -28.77 -12.43
C GLN A 262 10.24 -28.84 -11.36
N HIS A 263 9.05 -28.34 -11.66
CA HIS A 263 7.82 -28.86 -11.08
C HIS A 263 7.06 -29.57 -12.19
N ARG A 264 7.15 -30.89 -12.17
CA ARG A 264 6.49 -31.81 -13.10
C ARG A 264 4.98 -31.80 -12.80
N TRP A 265 4.25 -30.92 -13.47
CA TRP A 265 2.79 -30.90 -13.48
C TRP A 265 2.27 -32.09 -14.29
N GLY A 266 1.65 -33.06 -13.63
CA GLY A 266 1.06 -34.24 -14.26
C GLY A 266 -0.32 -33.94 -14.84
N HIS A 267 -0.40 -33.65 -16.13
CA HIS A 267 -1.63 -33.81 -16.91
C HIS A 267 -1.53 -35.13 -17.70
N ARG A 268 -2.29 -36.15 -17.29
CA ARG A 268 -2.71 -37.23 -18.19
C ARG A 268 -4.09 -36.87 -18.71
N SER A 269 -4.18 -36.54 -19.99
CA SER A 269 -5.35 -36.76 -20.85
C SER A 269 -4.88 -36.87 -22.29
N ALA A 270 -5.45 -37.84 -23.00
CA ALA A 270 -4.97 -38.40 -24.26
C ALA A 270 -5.48 -37.65 -25.50
N GLY A 271 -4.58 -37.44 -26.46
CA GLY A 271 -4.78 -37.45 -27.93
C GLY A 271 -5.47 -36.25 -28.60
N PRO A 272 -5.43 -36.14 -29.96
CA PRO A 272 -4.46 -36.71 -30.90
C PRO A 272 -3.66 -35.62 -31.67
N GLN A 273 -2.59 -36.11 -32.30
CA GLN A 273 -1.59 -35.39 -33.10
C GLN A 273 -2.18 -34.62 -34.30
N ALA A 274 -1.64 -33.43 -34.57
CA ALA A 274 -1.47 -32.93 -35.93
C ALA A 274 -0.29 -31.94 -36.02
N ARG A 275 0.49 -32.13 -37.08
CA ARG A 275 1.81 -31.56 -37.40
C ARG A 275 1.68 -30.16 -38.01
N GLY A 276 2.70 -29.30 -37.86
CA GLY A 276 2.78 -28.09 -38.70
C GLY A 276 3.88 -27.07 -38.39
N ARG A 277 5.12 -27.40 -38.75
CA ARG A 277 6.24 -26.56 -39.23
C ARG A 277 6.52 -25.17 -38.61
N SER A 278 7.76 -25.08 -38.13
CA SER A 278 8.63 -23.91 -37.99
C SER A 278 8.79 -23.09 -39.28
N ASP A 279 8.90 -21.77 -39.16
CA ASP A 279 9.97 -21.06 -39.87
C ASP A 279 10.39 -19.74 -39.20
N ARG A 280 11.71 -19.53 -39.19
CA ARG A 280 12.42 -18.31 -38.74
C ARG A 280 12.78 -17.47 -39.97
N ARG A 281 12.74 -16.14 -39.82
CA ARG A 281 13.53 -15.05 -40.48
C ARG A 281 12.63 -13.80 -40.49
N GLY A 282 13.04 -12.56 -40.27
CA GLY A 282 14.32 -11.92 -40.03
C GLY A 282 14.11 -10.39 -40.13
N ARG A 283 14.93 -9.63 -39.41
CA ARG A 283 15.38 -8.23 -39.63
C ARG A 283 14.35 -7.13 -40.01
N GLY A 284 14.42 -6.02 -39.27
CA GLY A 284 14.06 -4.69 -39.79
C GLY A 284 13.89 -3.62 -38.71
N ASN A 285 14.95 -2.89 -38.37
CA ASN A 285 14.87 -1.55 -37.78
C ASN A 285 14.50 -0.57 -38.90
N PRO A 286 13.68 0.48 -38.67
CA PRO A 286 14.29 1.81 -38.63
C PRO A 286 13.60 2.90 -37.77
N ARG A 287 14.47 3.79 -37.26
CA ARG A 287 14.38 5.26 -37.24
C ARG A 287 13.53 5.98 -36.19
N THR A 288 14.27 6.45 -35.19
CA THR A 288 14.10 7.69 -34.42
C THR A 288 13.79 8.92 -35.29
N GLY A 289 12.69 9.62 -35.00
CA GLY A 289 12.40 10.97 -35.46
C GLY A 289 12.28 11.93 -34.28
N ARG A 290 13.22 12.87 -34.15
CA ARG A 290 13.11 14.06 -33.29
C ARG A 290 12.27 15.10 -34.02
N LEU A 291 11.32 15.73 -33.33
CA LEU A 291 10.76 17.03 -33.74
C LEU A 291 10.76 18.00 -32.56
N ALA A 292 11.11 19.23 -32.89
CA ALA A 292 11.56 20.29 -32.03
C ALA A 292 10.42 21.03 -31.30
N ALA A 293 10.77 21.59 -30.15
CA ALA A 293 9.97 22.55 -29.40
C ALA A 293 9.99 23.93 -30.05
N THR A 294 8.85 24.62 -30.03
CA THR A 294 8.74 26.07 -30.13
C THR A 294 7.78 26.57 -29.06
N ASN A 295 8.29 27.48 -28.23
CA ASN A 295 7.61 28.14 -27.10
C ASN A 295 6.54 29.13 -27.55
N GLY A 296 5.54 29.34 -26.68
CA GLY A 296 4.93 30.67 -26.46
C GLY A 296 3.44 30.67 -26.14
N LEU A 297 3.06 30.78 -24.86
CA LEU A 297 2.23 31.85 -24.28
C LEU A 297 1.98 31.58 -22.76
N PRO A 298 1.85 32.62 -21.91
CA PRO A 298 1.97 32.51 -20.46
C PRO A 298 0.62 32.38 -19.75
N GLY A 299 0.57 31.64 -18.64
CA GLY A 299 -0.56 31.64 -17.71
C GLY A 299 -1.27 30.29 -17.53
N SER A 300 -0.56 29.29 -17.02
CA SER A 300 -1.18 28.18 -16.29
C SER A 300 -0.13 27.59 -15.34
N ALA A 301 -0.48 27.51 -14.06
CA ALA A 301 0.38 26.96 -13.03
C ALA A 301 0.51 25.43 -13.22
N GLY A 302 1.49 25.03 -14.03
CA GLY A 302 2.42 23.93 -13.77
C GLY A 302 1.85 22.54 -13.44
N LEU A 303 1.16 21.89 -14.37
CA LEU A 303 1.30 20.44 -14.55
C LEU A 303 2.68 20.20 -15.18
N SER A 304 3.68 19.82 -14.38
CA SER A 304 5.02 19.49 -14.89
C SER A 304 4.96 18.19 -15.69
N VAL A 305 5.28 18.31 -16.99
CA VAL A 305 5.20 17.26 -18.01
C VAL A 305 6.39 16.30 -17.90
N TRP A 306 6.08 15.01 -18.09
CA TRP A 306 6.89 13.80 -17.94
C TRP A 306 8.10 13.65 -18.89
N SER A 307 9.09 12.86 -18.47
CA SER A 307 10.07 12.21 -19.36
C SER A 307 9.94 10.67 -19.27
N PRO A 308 9.85 9.94 -20.39
CA PRO A 308 9.70 8.49 -20.41
C PRO A 308 11.07 7.82 -20.48
N ASN A 309 11.64 7.41 -19.35
CA ASN A 309 12.72 6.42 -19.33
C ASN A 309 12.84 5.78 -17.95
N ALA A 310 12.16 4.64 -17.75
CA ALA A 310 12.52 3.67 -16.74
C ALA A 310 12.16 2.26 -17.23
N LEU A 311 13.18 1.41 -17.31
CA LEU A 311 13.22 0.09 -17.95
C LEU A 311 12.21 -0.92 -17.36
N ALA A 312 11.47 -1.60 -18.24
CA ALA A 312 10.54 -2.67 -17.92
C ALA A 312 11.22 -4.07 -17.96
N GLY A 313 10.94 -4.91 -16.97
CA GLY A 313 11.22 -6.35 -16.98
C GLY A 313 9.92 -7.14 -17.14
N SER A 314 9.91 -8.16 -18.01
CA SER A 314 8.69 -8.87 -18.43
C SER A 314 8.48 -10.23 -17.74
N ALA A 315 7.23 -10.59 -17.44
CA ALA A 315 6.79 -11.97 -17.29
C ALA A 315 5.42 -12.14 -17.98
N ARG A 316 5.30 -13.13 -18.87
CA ARG A 316 4.03 -13.49 -19.54
C ARG A 316 3.33 -14.58 -18.72
N LEU A 317 2.04 -14.39 -18.43
CA LEU A 317 1.15 -15.47 -17.98
C LEU A 317 0.10 -15.69 -19.08
N ASP A 318 0.02 -16.93 -19.54
CA ASP A 318 -0.86 -17.36 -20.63
C ASP A 318 -2.30 -17.48 -20.11
N SER A 319 -3.23 -16.71 -20.68
CA SER A 319 -4.64 -16.69 -20.24
C SER A 319 -5.46 -17.66 -21.09
N SER A 320 -5.72 -18.86 -20.57
CA SER A 320 -6.82 -19.70 -21.03
C SER A 320 -7.81 -19.97 -19.90
N ALA A 321 -9.09 -19.70 -20.19
CA ALA A 321 -10.30 -19.92 -19.40
C ALA A 321 -10.61 -18.97 -18.22
N SER A 322 -11.56 -18.06 -18.48
CA SER A 322 -12.52 -17.42 -17.55
C SER A 322 -12.00 -16.93 -16.19
N GLY A 323 -11.57 -15.66 -16.16
CA GLY A 323 -11.31 -14.88 -14.95
C GLY A 323 -10.39 -13.71 -15.29
N ARG A 324 -10.94 -12.50 -15.48
CA ARG A 324 -10.18 -11.30 -15.83
C ARG A 324 -9.43 -10.76 -14.61
N ALA A 325 -8.33 -11.40 -14.22
CA ALA A 325 -7.31 -10.78 -13.37
C ALA A 325 -6.13 -10.41 -14.26
N SER A 326 -5.79 -9.12 -14.31
CA SER A 326 -4.60 -8.62 -15.03
C SER A 326 -3.51 -8.25 -14.03
N ALA A 327 -2.30 -8.76 -14.23
CA ALA A 327 -1.14 -8.39 -13.43
C ALA A 327 -0.60 -7.03 -13.90
N VAL A 328 -0.42 -6.09 -12.96
CA VAL A 328 0.18 -4.76 -13.22
C VAL A 328 1.51 -4.70 -12.48
N ILE A 329 2.58 -4.35 -13.19
CA ILE A 329 3.92 -4.18 -12.60
C ILE A 329 4.08 -2.71 -12.19
N ARG A 330 4.44 -2.46 -10.92
CA ARG A 330 4.84 -1.13 -10.44
C ARG A 330 6.11 -0.69 -11.19
N THR A 331 6.01 0.30 -12.07
CA THR A 331 7.19 0.91 -12.71
C THR A 331 7.88 1.83 -11.70
N THR A 332 9.13 1.53 -11.37
CA THR A 332 9.99 2.38 -10.54
C THR A 332 10.31 3.68 -11.24
N GLY A 333 10.09 4.81 -10.57
CA GLY A 333 10.62 6.09 -11.05
C GLY A 333 10.08 7.34 -10.37
N ILE A 334 10.03 7.42 -9.03
CA ILE A 334 9.75 8.70 -8.33
C ILE A 334 10.68 8.99 -7.14
N ASP A 335 11.53 8.06 -6.67
CA ASP A 335 12.50 8.39 -5.61
C ASP A 335 13.58 9.40 -6.06
N ALA A 336 13.68 9.68 -7.37
CA ALA A 336 14.65 10.63 -7.93
C ALA A 336 14.16 12.09 -8.00
N LEU A 337 12.90 12.40 -7.66
CA LEU A 337 12.34 13.76 -7.73
C LEU A 337 12.36 14.51 -6.39
N ALA A 338 12.98 13.96 -5.34
CA ALA A 338 13.11 14.61 -4.03
C ALA A 338 14.15 15.76 -3.97
N HIS A 339 14.78 16.13 -5.10
CA HIS A 339 15.84 17.14 -5.17
C HIS A 339 15.62 18.25 -6.24
N LEU A 340 14.39 18.45 -6.71
CA LEU A 340 14.00 19.63 -7.51
C LEU A 340 12.85 20.37 -6.83
#